data_AF-A0A3D4B1X3-F1
#
_entry.id   AF-A0A3D4B1X3-F1
#
_cell.length_a   1.000
_cell.length_b   1.000
_cell.length_c   1.000
_cell.angle_alpha   90.00
_cell.angle_beta   90.00
_cell.angle_gamma   90.00
#
_symmetry.space_group_name_H-M   'P 1'
#
loop_
_entity.id
_entity.type
_entity.pdbx_description
1 polymer ?
#
loop_
_entity_poly.entity_id
_entity_poly.type
_entity_poly.pdbx_seq_one_letter_code
_entity_poly.pdbx_strand_id
1 'polypeptide(L)' 'MYAIWIGVFRQIVAPVPVFWLLSVALQWELLGIWWGVFFIVWSSALFTLWYGKRVLDNAVLGQVSA' A
#
# COMPACT_ATOMS: atom_id res chain seq x y z
N MET A 1 2.37 -14.14 8.52
CA MET A 1 1.70 -14.26 7.20
C MET A 1 1.27 -12.93 6.57
N TYR A 2 1.26 -11.81 7.32
CA TYR A 2 0.92 -10.46 6.84
C TYR A 2 1.75 -9.97 5.63
N ALA A 3 3.06 -10.27 5.60
CA ALA A 3 3.96 -9.85 4.53
C ALA A 3 3.61 -10.44 3.15
N ILE A 4 3.09 -11.67 3.11
CA ILE A 4 2.70 -12.35 1.85
C ILE A 4 1.46 -11.67 1.26
N TRP A 5 0.47 -11.35 2.09
CA TRP A 5 -0.74 -10.64 1.68
C TRP A 5 -0.44 -9.23 1.15
N ILE A 6 0.50 -8.51 1.77
CA ILE A 6 0.96 -7.21 1.25
C ILE A 6 1.67 -7.37 -0.11
N GLY A 7 2.48 -8.41 -0.26
CA GLY A 7 3.17 -8.69 -1.54
C GLY A 7 2.18 -8.92 -2.69
N VAL A 8 1.19 -9.79 -2.46
CA VAL A 8 0.14 -10.10 -3.46
C VAL A 8 -0.74 -8.88 -3.75
N PHE A 9 -1.09 -8.09 -2.74
CA PHE A 9 -1.85 -6.85 -2.93
C PHE A 9 -1.11 -5.88 -3.87
N ARG A 10 0.20 -5.71 -3.68
CA ARG A 10 1.03 -4.82 -4.49
C ARG A 10 1.24 -5.29 -5.93
N GLN A 11 1.28 -6.60 -6.15
CA GLN A 11 1.64 -7.15 -7.45
C GLN A 11 0.44 -7.35 -8.39
N ILE A 12 -0.75 -7.64 -7.84
CA ILE A 12 -1.90 -8.05 -8.66
C ILE A 12 -3.11 -7.17 -8.39
N VAL A 13 -3.47 -6.96 -7.13
CA VAL A 13 -4.75 -6.31 -6.78
C VAL A 13 -4.71 -4.79 -6.93
N ALA A 14 -3.59 -4.14 -6.60
CA ALA A 14 -3.43 -2.71 -6.75
C ALA A 14 -3.19 -2.24 -8.21
N PRO A 15 -2.28 -2.85 -9.00
CA PRO A 15 -1.96 -2.33 -10.32
C PRO A 15 -3.11 -2.45 -11.33
N VAL A 16 -3.87 -3.53 -11.31
CA VAL A 16 -4.95 -3.76 -12.30
C VAL A 16 -6.03 -2.65 -12.28
N PRO A 17 -6.68 -2.34 -11.14
CA PRO A 17 -7.67 -1.27 -11.09
C PRO A 17 -7.04 0.11 -11.21
N VAL A 18 -5.85 0.34 -10.66
CA VAL A 18 -5.20 1.66 -10.68
C VAL A 18 -4.77 2.05 -12.10
N PHE A 19 -4.15 1.13 -12.86
CA PHE A 19 -3.79 1.41 -14.25
C PHE A 19 -5.01 1.52 -15.16
N TRP A 20 -6.04 0.70 -14.93
CA TRP A 20 -7.27 0.82 -15.70
C TRP A 20 -7.95 2.18 -15.46
N LEU A 21 -8.06 2.63 -14.21
CA LEU A 21 -8.73 3.88 -13.87
C LEU A 21 -7.93 5.12 -14.31
N LEU A 22 -6.60 5.10 -14.17
CA LEU A 22 -5.76 6.24 -14.55
C LEU A 22 -5.46 6.32 -16.06
N SER A 23 -5.20 5.20 -16.74
CA SER A 23 -4.89 5.24 -18.18
C SER A 23 -6.15 5.28 -19.05
N VAL A 24 -7.24 4.58 -18.66
CA VAL A 24 -8.46 4.49 -19.49
C VAL A 24 -9.48 5.55 -19.11
N ALA A 25 -9.81 5.72 -17.82
CA ALA A 25 -10.87 6.65 -17.41
C ALA A 25 -10.43 8.13 -17.43
N LEU A 26 -9.14 8.41 -17.18
CA LEU A 26 -8.60 9.78 -17.20
C LEU A 26 -7.89 10.16 -18.52
N GLN A 27 -7.75 9.22 -19.46
CA GLN A 27 -7.00 9.40 -20.73
C GLN A 27 -5.58 9.97 -20.55
N TRP A 28 -4.98 9.78 -19.36
CA TRP A 28 -3.63 10.29 -19.07
C TRP A 28 -2.53 9.40 -19.65
N GLU A 29 -2.88 8.31 -20.32
CA GLU A 29 -1.97 7.37 -20.99
C GLU A 29 -0.72 7.09 -20.13
N LEU A 30 0.44 7.62 -20.55
CA LEU A 30 1.73 7.45 -19.90
C LEU A 30 1.83 8.14 -18.53
N LEU A 31 1.27 9.35 -18.37
CA LEU A 31 1.24 10.05 -17.08
C LEU A 31 0.39 9.28 -16.06
N GLY A 32 -0.69 8.65 -16.52
CA GLY A 32 -1.55 7.80 -15.69
C GLY A 32 -0.79 6.61 -15.10
N ILE A 33 0.13 6.04 -15.86
CA ILE A 33 0.99 4.93 -15.41
C ILE A 33 1.95 5.41 -14.31
N TRP A 34 2.64 6.53 -14.52
CA TRP A 34 3.59 7.04 -13.53
C TRP A 34 2.92 7.44 -12.22
N TRP A 35 1.79 8.13 -12.29
CA TRP A 35 1.00 8.47 -11.10
C TRP A 35 0.41 7.21 -10.43
N GLY A 36 0.01 6.21 -11.22
CA GLY A 36 -0.45 4.91 -10.70
C GLY A 36 0.60 4.20 -9.87
N VAL A 37 1.82 4.08 -10.38
CA VAL A 37 2.96 3.50 -9.64
C VAL A 37 3.24 4.30 -8.37
N PHE A 38 3.25 5.62 -8.46
CA PHE A 38 3.45 6.50 -7.31
C PHE A 38 2.41 6.23 -6.22
N PHE A 39 1.12 6.23 -6.55
CA PHE A 39 0.05 5.98 -5.58
C PHE A 39 0.13 4.59 -4.94
N ILE A 40 0.41 3.54 -5.71
CA ILE A 40 0.50 2.17 -5.19
C ILE A 40 1.63 2.03 -4.17
N VAL A 41 2.81 2.56 -4.50
CA VAL A 41 3.99 2.48 -3.61
C VAL A 41 3.77 3.31 -2.35
N TRP A 42 3.30 4.55 -2.49
CA TRP A 42 3.09 5.44 -1.35
C TRP A 42 1.94 4.98 -0.45
N SER A 43 0.84 4.47 -1.02
CA SER A 43 -0.26 3.86 -0.25
C SER A 43 0.24 2.67 0.57
N SER A 44 1.05 1.79 -0.04
CA SER A 44 1.62 0.64 0.66
C SER A 44 2.58 1.05 1.79
N ALA A 45 3.40 2.07 1.55
CA ALA A 45 4.32 2.61 2.55
C ALA A 45 3.55 3.23 3.73
N LEU A 46 2.51 4.03 3.44
CA LEU A 46 1.68 4.65 4.46
C LEU A 46 0.95 3.60 5.30
N PHE A 47 0.40 2.58 4.66
CA PHE A 47 -0.28 1.47 5.33
C PHE A 47 0.68 0.69 6.24
N THR A 48 1.90 0.45 5.77
CA THR A 48 2.96 -0.23 6.53
C THR A 48 3.40 0.59 7.73
N LEU A 49 3.60 1.91 7.56
CA LEU A 49 3.95 2.81 8.66
C LEU A 49 2.87 2.87 9.73
N TRP A 50 1.60 2.94 9.31
CA TRP A 50 0.47 3.02 10.25
C TRP A 50 0.27 1.71 11.01
N TYR A 51 0.25 0.57 10.32
CA TYR A 51 0.12 -0.73 10.95
C TYR A 51 1.33 -1.06 11.84
N GLY A 52 2.54 -0.78 11.35
CA GLY A 52 3.79 -1.00 12.08
C GLY A 52 3.85 -0.19 13.38
N LYS A 53 3.44 1.09 13.36
CA LYS A 53 3.34 1.91 14.57
C LYS A 53 2.35 1.33 15.58
N ARG A 54 1.16 0.91 15.14
CA ARG A 54 0.16 0.31 16.04
C ARG A 54 0.63 -0.99 16.67
N VAL A 55 1.30 -1.85 15.90
CA VAL A 55 1.85 -3.10 16.42
C VAL A 55 2.98 -2.82 17.43
N LEU A 56 3.85 -1.86 17.11
CA LEU A 56 4.95 -1.49 18.00
C LEU A 56 4.44 -0.87 19.31
N ASP A 57 3.47 0.06 19.24
CA ASP A 57 2.88 0.68 20.42
C ASP A 57 2.22 -0.36 21.34
N ASN A 58 1.47 -1.31 20.77
CA ASN A 58 0.87 -2.41 21.53
C ASN A 58 1.93 -3.35 22.14
N ALA A 59 3.02 -3.63 21.42
CA ALA A 59 4.11 -4.47 21.91
C ALA A 59 4.90 -3.79 23.04
N VAL A 60 5.14 -2.48 22.93
CA VAL A 60 5.82 -1.68 23.95
C VAL A 60 4.96 -1.54 25.20
N LEU A 61 3.66 -1.22 25.06
CA LEU A 61 2.74 -1.13 26.21
C LEU A 61 2.59 -2.46 26.94
N GLY A 62 2.60 -3.59 26.21
CA GLY A 62 2.56 -4.92 26.80
C GLY A 62 3.81 -5.32 27.58
N GLN A 63 4.99 -4.78 27.24
CA GLN A 63 6.22 -5.01 28.01
C GLN A 63 6.31 -4.17 29.29
N VAL A 64 5.70 -2.98 29.31
CA VAL A 64 5.77 -2.07 30.48
C VAL A 64 4.79 -2.49 31.59
N SER A 65 3.75 -3.25 31.27
CA SER A 65 2.71 -3.69 32.21
C SER A 65 2.89 -5.11 32.78
N ALA A 66 3.97 -5.83 32.42
CA ALA A 66 4.29 -7.19 32.86
C ALA A 66 5.50 -7.19 33.81
#